data_AF-X1IG58-F1
#
_entry.id   AF-X1IG58-F1
#
_cell.length_a   1.000
_cell.length_b   1.000
_cell.length_c   1.000
_cell.angle_alpha   90.00
_cell.angle_beta   90.00
_cell.angle_gamma   90.00
#
_symmetry.space_group_name_H-M   'P 1'
#
loop_
_entity.id
_entity.type
_entity.pdbx_description
1 polymer ?
#
loop_
_entity_poly.entity_id
_entity_poly.type
_entity_poly.pdbx_seq_one_letter_code
_entity_poly.pdbx_strand_id
1 'polypeptide(L)'
;MAGVYTDEHWDTSAQSTDTTGITTDGNYIRSVSPDDAEVYIYHMNGTYVSSWDISVQSDDGYGVTTDGVYVWIVDHVDDEVYKYEGPRPPAPPTPPDP
;
A
#
# COMPACT_ATOMS: atom_id res chain seq x y z
N MET A 1 17.52 -21.78 -4.75
CA MET A 1 16.18 -22.24 -5.18
C MET A 1 15.73 -21.34 -6.30
N ALA A 2 15.02 -21.86 -7.30
CA ALA A 2 14.35 -21.05 -8.32
C ALA A 2 12.90 -20.84 -7.91
N GLY A 3 12.33 -19.66 -8.17
CA GLY A 3 10.91 -19.41 -7.98
C GLY A 3 10.07 -20.23 -8.98
N VAL A 4 8.85 -20.60 -8.57
CA VAL A 4 7.84 -21.22 -9.45
C VAL A 4 6.72 -20.21 -9.64
N TYR A 5 6.47 -19.80 -10.88
CA TYR A 5 5.36 -18.90 -11.22
C TYR A 5 4.02 -19.65 -11.07
N THR A 6 3.01 -18.98 -10.53
CA THR A 6 1.70 -19.58 -10.20
C THR A 6 0.62 -19.34 -11.26
N ASP A 7 0.96 -18.72 -12.38
CA ASP A 7 0.01 -18.24 -13.42
C ASP A 7 -0.98 -17.15 -12.95
N GLU A 8 -0.78 -16.61 -11.74
CA GLU A 8 -1.58 -15.51 -11.19
C GLU A 8 -0.93 -14.15 -11.50
N HIS A 9 -1.75 -13.22 -11.99
CA HIS A 9 -1.41 -11.80 -12.17
C HIS A 9 -2.69 -10.97 -12.28
N TRP A 10 -2.59 -9.65 -12.09
CA TRP A 10 -3.64 -8.68 -12.40
C TRP A 10 -3.02 -7.43 -13.01
N ASP A 11 -3.82 -6.69 -13.77
CA ASP A 11 -3.42 -5.43 -14.40
C ASP A 11 -3.70 -4.26 -13.47
N THR A 12 -2.72 -3.40 -13.24
CA THR A 12 -2.84 -2.19 -12.41
C THR A 12 -3.14 -0.94 -13.24
N SER A 13 -3.05 -1.01 -14.58
CA SER A 13 -3.11 0.16 -15.49
C SER A 13 -4.42 0.95 -15.45
N ALA A 14 -5.47 0.39 -14.87
CA ALA A 14 -6.72 1.09 -14.61
C ALA A 14 -6.62 2.10 -13.44
N GLN A 15 -5.60 1.97 -12.59
CA GLN A 15 -5.31 2.85 -11.45
C GLN A 15 -4.00 3.60 -11.64
N SER A 16 -2.90 2.89 -11.93
CA SER A 16 -1.56 3.44 -12.09
C SER A 16 -0.80 2.67 -13.17
N THR A 17 0.02 3.40 -13.93
CA THR A 17 0.84 2.83 -15.04
C THR A 17 2.32 2.67 -14.71
N ASP A 18 2.69 2.98 -13.47
CA ASP A 18 4.06 3.16 -12.97
C ASP A 18 4.22 2.56 -11.55
N THR A 19 3.29 1.69 -11.15
CA THR A 19 3.30 1.01 -9.86
C THR A 19 4.65 0.33 -9.57
N THR A 20 5.23 0.59 -8.41
CA THR A 20 6.56 0.09 -8.00
C THR A 20 6.48 -0.86 -6.79
N GLY A 21 6.82 -0.38 -5.59
CA GLY A 21 6.88 -1.19 -4.38
C GLY A 21 5.53 -1.84 -4.02
N ILE A 22 5.60 -2.99 -3.35
CA ILE A 22 4.42 -3.75 -2.92
C ILE A 22 4.62 -4.31 -1.51
N THR A 23 3.55 -4.36 -0.72
CA THR A 23 3.51 -5.03 0.59
C THR A 23 2.15 -5.65 0.87
N THR A 24 2.05 -6.48 1.90
CA THR A 24 0.78 -7.05 2.35
C THR A 24 0.78 -7.27 3.86
N ASP A 25 -0.38 -7.10 4.48
CA ASP A 25 -0.66 -7.47 5.87
C ASP A 25 -1.41 -8.82 5.98
N GLY A 26 -1.57 -9.54 4.85
CA GLY A 26 -2.34 -10.78 4.74
C GLY A 26 -3.83 -10.59 4.45
N ASN A 27 -4.37 -9.37 4.56
CA ASN A 27 -5.76 -9.04 4.21
C ASN A 27 -5.84 -8.24 2.91
N TYR A 28 -4.91 -7.30 2.73
CA TYR A 28 -4.82 -6.44 1.58
C TYR A 28 -3.40 -6.40 1.03
N ILE A 29 -3.31 -6.17 -0.28
CA ILE A 29 -2.10 -5.82 -0.98
C ILE A 29 -2.08 -4.30 -1.11
N ARG A 30 -0.91 -3.70 -0.88
CA ARG A 30 -0.68 -2.26 -1.06
C ARG A 30 0.47 -2.08 -2.03
N SER A 31 0.34 -1.13 -2.94
CA SER A 31 1.42 -0.74 -3.83
C SER A 31 1.53 0.76 -3.94
N VAL A 32 2.72 1.27 -4.24
CA VAL A 32 2.98 2.71 -4.40
C VAL A 32 3.18 3.06 -5.86
N SER A 33 2.69 4.23 -6.25
CA SER A 33 2.82 4.84 -7.57
C SER A 33 3.55 6.19 -7.42
N PRO A 34 4.80 6.30 -7.91
CA PRO A 34 5.55 7.54 -7.88
C PRO A 34 4.87 8.68 -8.65
N ASP A 35 4.48 8.46 -9.91
CA ASP A 35 3.94 9.51 -10.79
C ASP A 35 2.58 10.02 -10.30
N ASP A 36 1.78 9.16 -9.66
CA ASP A 36 0.50 9.55 -9.07
C ASP A 36 0.64 10.10 -7.63
N ALA A 37 1.80 9.92 -6.98
CA ALA A 37 2.00 10.15 -5.55
C ALA A 37 0.88 9.51 -4.70
N GLU A 38 0.54 8.26 -5.02
CA GLU A 38 -0.54 7.51 -4.37
C GLU A 38 -0.07 6.13 -3.87
N VAL A 39 -0.74 5.64 -2.82
CA VAL A 39 -0.74 4.22 -2.47
C VAL A 39 -2.09 3.61 -2.83
N TYR A 40 -2.06 2.53 -3.60
CA TYR A 40 -3.24 1.77 -4.00
C TYR A 40 -3.42 0.52 -3.13
N ILE A 41 -4.68 0.24 -2.75
CA ILE A 41 -5.09 -0.93 -1.96
C ILE A 41 -5.86 -1.88 -2.86
N TYR A 42 -5.49 -3.16 -2.79
CA TYR A 42 -6.15 -4.25 -3.48
C TYR A 42 -6.51 -5.36 -2.49
N HIS A 43 -7.58 -6.10 -2.78
CA HIS A 43 -7.80 -7.41 -2.20
C HIS A 43 -6.67 -8.37 -2.61
N MET A 44 -6.51 -9.49 -1.87
CA MET A 44 -5.49 -10.50 -2.17
C MET A 44 -5.61 -11.15 -3.55
N ASN A 45 -6.76 -11.00 -4.22
CA ASN A 45 -7.00 -11.46 -5.59
C ASN A 45 -6.73 -10.38 -6.66
N GLY A 46 -6.10 -9.26 -6.29
CA GLY A 46 -5.78 -8.15 -7.20
C GLY A 46 -6.93 -7.18 -7.50
N THR A 47 -8.11 -7.36 -6.90
CA THR A 47 -9.24 -6.43 -7.11
C THR A 47 -9.02 -5.12 -6.36
N TYR A 48 -9.10 -3.98 -7.05
CA TYR A 48 -8.94 -2.65 -6.46
C TYR A 48 -9.98 -2.35 -5.37
N VAL A 49 -9.54 -1.70 -4.29
CA VAL A 49 -10.36 -1.31 -3.13
C VAL A 49 -10.45 0.21 -3.01
N SER A 50 -9.30 0.88 -2.88
CA SER A 50 -9.19 2.33 -2.67
C SER A 50 -7.75 2.79 -2.83
N SER A 51 -7.51 4.10 -2.87
CA SER A 51 -6.18 4.72 -2.82
C SER A 51 -6.12 5.80 -1.74
N TRP A 52 -4.91 6.25 -1.41
CA TRP A 52 -4.71 7.50 -0.69
C TRP A 52 -3.47 8.25 -1.20
N ASP A 53 -3.61 9.57 -1.22
CA ASP A 53 -2.57 10.52 -1.61
C ASP A 53 -1.46 10.63 -0.54
N ILE A 54 -0.21 10.67 -0.99
CA ILE A 54 0.98 10.85 -0.16
C ILE A 54 1.77 12.13 -0.52
N SER A 55 1.33 12.88 -1.54
CA SER A 55 2.03 14.03 -2.14
C SER A 55 2.40 15.15 -1.16
N VAL A 56 1.68 15.28 -0.04
CA VAL A 56 2.01 16.29 0.97
C VAL A 56 3.38 16.05 1.62
N GLN A 57 3.86 14.80 1.65
CA GLN A 57 5.15 14.43 2.24
C GLN A 57 6.10 13.74 1.26
N SER A 58 5.58 12.99 0.30
CA SER A 58 6.38 12.20 -0.64
C SER A 58 5.73 12.24 -2.01
N ASP A 59 6.37 12.96 -2.93
CA ASP A 59 5.97 13.01 -4.33
C ASP A 59 6.67 11.90 -5.16
N ASP A 60 7.66 11.19 -4.58
CA ASP A 60 8.50 10.22 -5.28
C ASP A 60 8.61 8.86 -4.55
N GLY A 61 7.49 8.43 -3.97
CA GLY A 61 7.38 7.18 -3.20
C GLY A 61 7.67 5.92 -4.03
N TYR A 62 8.66 5.12 -3.63
CA TYR A 62 9.18 4.00 -4.44
C TYR A 62 9.05 2.63 -3.78
N GLY A 63 9.35 2.55 -2.48
CA GLY A 63 9.28 1.32 -1.69
C GLY A 63 8.22 1.43 -0.61
N VAL A 64 7.50 0.34 -0.31
CA VAL A 64 6.49 0.31 0.75
C VAL A 64 6.61 -0.93 1.61
N THR A 65 6.42 -0.79 2.93
CA THR A 65 6.33 -1.92 3.87
C THR A 65 5.34 -1.63 4.99
N THR A 66 4.88 -2.67 5.68
CA THR A 66 3.95 -2.56 6.81
C THR A 66 4.26 -3.60 7.89
N ASP A 67 3.98 -3.25 9.14
CA ASP A 67 3.97 -4.17 10.29
C ASP A 67 2.54 -4.62 10.67
N GLY A 68 1.55 -4.27 9.86
CA GLY A 68 0.12 -4.49 10.11
C GLY A 68 -0.56 -3.37 10.91
N VAL A 69 0.19 -2.42 11.45
CA VAL A 69 -0.35 -1.24 12.17
C VAL A 69 -0.01 0.06 11.44
N TYR A 70 1.22 0.17 10.93
CA TYR A 70 1.74 1.32 10.23
C TYR A 70 2.23 0.95 8.84
N VAL A 71 2.32 1.95 7.97
CA VAL A 71 2.90 1.83 6.63
C VAL A 71 4.09 2.77 6.56
N TRP A 72 5.20 2.29 6.00
CA TRP A 72 6.39 3.10 5.71
C TRP A 72 6.61 3.14 4.22
N ILE A 73 6.91 4.33 3.72
CA ILE A 73 7.20 4.58 2.31
C ILE A 73 8.57 5.23 2.23
N VAL A 74 9.41 4.73 1.34
CA VAL A 74 10.68 5.37 0.99
C VAL A 74 10.42 6.35 -0.13
N ASP A 75 10.76 7.62 0.12
CA ASP A 75 10.92 8.61 -0.94
C ASP A 75 12.36 8.53 -1.46
N HIS A 76 12.52 8.23 -2.74
CA HIS A 76 13.85 7.97 -3.30
C HIS A 76 14.54 9.23 -3.86
N VAL A 77 13.82 10.33 -4.01
CA VAL A 77 14.39 11.60 -4.49
C VAL A 77 14.89 12.42 -3.32
N ASP A 78 14.11 12.49 -2.25
CA ASP A 78 14.46 13.28 -1.06
C ASP A 78 15.27 12.48 -0.02
N ASP A 79 15.50 11.17 -0.24
CA ASP A 79 16.25 10.27 0.65
C ASP A 79 15.62 10.11 2.06
N GLU A 80 14.29 10.19 2.17
CA GLU A 80 13.59 9.99 3.45
C GLU A 80 12.62 8.80 3.50
N VAL A 81 12.15 8.53 4.72
CA VAL A 81 11.13 7.52 5.00
C VAL A 81 9.98 8.15 5.75
N TYR A 82 8.79 8.09 5.16
CA TYR A 82 7.55 8.61 5.72
C TYR A 82 6.73 7.49 6.35
N LYS A 83 6.20 7.74 7.55
CA LYS A 83 5.40 6.78 8.31
C LYS A 83 3.95 7.25 8.38
N TYR A 84 3.04 6.38 7.96
CA TYR A 84 1.60 6.59 7.97
C TYR A 84 0.92 5.64 8.95
N GLU A 85 -0.19 6.07 9.53
CA GLU A 85 -1.11 5.13 10.17
C GLU A 85 -1.66 4.18 9.09
N GLY A 86 -1.59 2.87 9.32
CA GLY A 86 -2.23 1.91 8.42
C GLY A 86 -3.75 2.10 8.45
N PRO A 87 -4.51 1.48 7.51
CA PRO A 87 -5.96 1.52 7.58
C PRO A 87 -6.40 0.97 8.94
N ARG A 88 -6.88 1.87 9.81
CA ARG A 88 -7.31 1.52 11.16
C ARG A 88 -8.30 0.37 11.05
N PRO A 89 -8.05 -0.81 11.66
CA PRO A 89 -9.09 -1.80 11.84
C PRO A 89 -10.29 -1.09 12.45
N PRO A 90 -11.53 -1.29 11.94
CA PRO A 90 -12.70 -0.65 12.54
C PRO A 90 -12.61 -0.85 14.05
N ALA A 91 -12.71 0.25 14.81
CA ALA A 91 -12.52 0.17 16.25
C ALA A 91 -13.43 -0.93 16.79
N PRO A 92 -12.95 -1.75 17.74
CA PRO A 92 -13.82 -2.67 18.45
C PRO A 92 -15.07 -1.90 18.89
N PRO A 93 -16.28 -2.48 18.75
CA PRO A 93 -17.46 -1.81 19.27
C PRO A 93 -17.18 -1.42 20.71
N THR A 94 -17.41 -0.15 21.05
CA THR A 94 -17.29 0.32 22.43
C THR A 94 -18.12 -0.62 23.30
N PRO A 95 -17.55 -1.19 24.38
CA PRO A 95 -18.35 -1.94 25.34
C PRO A 95 -19.53 -1.06 25.78
N PRO A 96 -20.73 -1.62 25.99
CA PRO A 96 -21.80 -0.84 26.59
C PRO A 96 -21.31 -0.24 27.92
N ASP A 97 -21.63 1.03 28.17
CA ASP A 97 -21.32 1.70 29.44
C ASP A 97 -21.82 0.84 30.63
N PRO A 98 -21.06 0.78 31.74
CA PRO A 98 -21.39 -0.04 32.90
C PRO A 98 -22.72 0.35 33.58
#